data_AF-A0A4R7VUH2-F1
#
_entry.id   AF-A0A4R7VUH2-F1
#
_cell.length_a   1.000
_cell.length_b   1.000
_cell.length_c   1.000
_cell.angle_alpha   90.00
_cell.angle_beta   90.00
_cell.angle_gamma   90.00
#
_symmetry.space_group_name_H-M   'P 1'
#
loop_
_entity.id
_entity.type
_entity.pdbx_description
1 polymer ?
#
loop_
_entity_poly.entity_id
_entity_poly.type
_entity_poly.pdbx_seq_one_letter_code
_entity_poly.pdbx_strand_id
1 'polypeptide(L)'
;MNTSNGSALNKTQCVGKDFNGTTTQPAMTNVSLMQFDIIVKDSVASPQTGWVFSTLVYDKNAPGKDAWDKMIPLGATWGGNPDVINTAPTALTPPVTVNPKLSENWVNPKSPVYAVSTLGWDGRLSGPNDGAVVTPAWAASHYYPAGLASAGCLGCHSSAQYPMTSFLLPTSSQPPQTIDPPLSGSDPDAALVMAEPGSKLWMSWFQSRDGKTPMGPDTSAGAKPVALDYDMVTAFKAIPMWQQAKAAEAKNAQK
;
A
#
# COMPACT_ATOMS: atom_id res chain seq x y z
N MET A 1 14.15 2.13 -0.29
CA MET A 1 12.76 2.60 -0.46
C MET A 1 12.41 2.43 -1.92
N ASN A 2 11.36 1.65 -2.21
CA ASN A 2 10.92 1.31 -3.56
C ASN A 2 10.66 2.58 -4.37
N THR A 3 11.23 2.67 -5.57
CA THR A 3 11.08 3.77 -6.54
C THR A 3 9.64 3.91 -7.03
N SER A 4 8.74 2.97 -6.68
CA SER A 4 7.32 3.00 -7.00
C SER A 4 6.52 4.12 -6.32
N ASN A 5 6.97 4.63 -5.17
CA ASN A 5 6.30 5.75 -4.50
C ASN A 5 6.98 7.07 -4.86
N GLY A 6 6.76 7.51 -6.11
CA GLY A 6 6.94 8.91 -6.52
C GLY A 6 8.17 9.58 -5.92
N SER A 7 9.34 8.95 -6.09
CA SER A 7 10.57 9.71 -5.93
C SER A 7 10.57 10.70 -7.09
N ALA A 8 10.48 11.98 -6.78
CA ALA A 8 10.92 13.03 -7.69
C ALA A 8 12.43 12.84 -7.90
N LEU A 9 12.81 11.80 -8.65
CA LEU A 9 14.08 11.76 -9.33
C LEU A 9 14.04 12.95 -10.29
N ASN A 10 15.15 13.69 -10.38
CA ASN A 10 15.35 14.79 -11.32
C ASN A 10 15.24 14.37 -12.82
N LYS A 11 14.66 13.21 -13.12
CA LYS A 11 14.55 12.59 -14.44
C LYS A 11 13.32 11.68 -14.64
N THR A 12 12.20 11.86 -13.94
CA THR A 12 10.93 11.29 -14.44
C THR A 12 10.47 12.10 -15.65
N GLN A 13 11.04 11.81 -16.82
CA GLN A 13 10.46 12.20 -18.08
C GLN A 13 9.22 11.33 -18.28
N CYS A 14 8.07 11.77 -17.77
CA CYS A 14 6.79 11.30 -18.27
C CYS A 14 6.85 11.40 -19.79
N VAL A 15 6.73 10.26 -20.49
CA VAL A 15 6.83 10.24 -21.96
C VAL A 15 5.56 10.86 -22.53
N GLY A 16 5.65 12.16 -22.77
CA GLY A 16 4.57 13.04 -23.18
C GLY A 16 5.07 14.48 -22.98
N LYS A 17 4.99 15.30 -24.02
CA LYS A 17 5.64 16.61 -24.12
C LYS A 17 5.43 17.49 -22.86
N ASP A 18 6.52 18.09 -22.41
CA ASP A 18 6.62 19.34 -21.64
C ASP A 18 6.05 19.38 -20.20
N PHE A 19 6.70 18.68 -19.26
CA PHE A 19 6.64 19.10 -17.85
C PHE A 19 7.50 20.37 -17.65
N ASN A 20 6.87 21.53 -17.68
CA ASN A 20 7.54 22.84 -17.55
C ASN A 20 7.64 23.38 -16.12
N GLY A 21 7.19 22.62 -15.12
CA GLY A 21 7.23 23.04 -13.71
C GLY A 21 8.59 22.77 -13.07
N THR A 22 9.01 23.64 -12.16
CA THR A 22 10.15 23.42 -11.25
C THR A 22 9.65 23.37 -9.81
N THR A 23 10.52 23.00 -8.87
CA THR A 23 10.21 23.05 -7.43
C THR A 23 9.92 24.47 -6.92
N THR A 24 10.30 25.51 -7.67
CA THR A 24 10.08 26.92 -7.32
C THR A 24 9.07 27.62 -8.24
N GLN A 25 8.67 27.00 -9.36
CA GLN A 25 7.65 27.50 -10.27
C GLN A 25 6.69 26.37 -10.66
N PRO A 26 5.52 26.26 -9.99
CA PRO A 26 4.54 25.26 -10.34
C PRO A 26 3.97 25.52 -11.75
N ALA A 27 3.73 24.46 -12.51
CA ALA A 27 3.09 24.53 -13.82
C ALA A 27 1.87 23.61 -13.87
N MET A 28 0.85 24.00 -14.64
CA MET A 28 -0.31 23.16 -14.89
C MET A 28 0.07 21.98 -15.80
N THR A 29 -0.45 20.79 -15.49
CA THR A 29 -0.26 19.59 -16.29
C THR A 29 -1.59 18.88 -16.47
N ASN A 30 -1.81 18.34 -17.66
CA ASN A 30 -2.96 17.49 -17.93
C ASN A 30 -2.71 16.10 -17.34
N VAL A 31 -3.65 15.64 -16.52
CA VAL A 31 -3.64 14.30 -15.92
C VAL A 31 -4.88 13.51 -16.37
N SER A 32 -4.80 12.19 -16.30
CA SER A 32 -5.94 11.29 -16.53
C SER A 32 -6.39 10.69 -15.20
N LEU A 33 -7.71 10.61 -15.00
CA LEU A 33 -8.29 9.95 -13.83
C LEU A 33 -8.37 8.44 -14.09
N MET A 34 -7.80 7.64 -13.19
CA MET A 34 -7.73 6.18 -13.30
C MET A 34 -8.33 5.46 -12.08
N GLN A 35 -8.12 6.05 -10.89
CA GLN A 35 -8.46 5.49 -9.58
C GLN A 35 -8.91 6.62 -8.65
N PHE A 36 -9.84 6.32 -7.75
CA PHE A 36 -10.23 7.20 -6.66
C PHE A 36 -10.49 6.36 -5.41
N ASP A 37 -9.69 6.58 -4.36
CA ASP A 37 -9.84 5.86 -3.10
C ASP A 37 -10.75 6.63 -2.13
N ILE A 38 -11.63 5.89 -1.47
CA ILE A 38 -12.61 6.37 -0.51
C ILE A 38 -12.36 5.60 0.80
N ILE A 39 -11.90 6.31 1.82
CA ILE A 39 -11.57 5.72 3.11
C ILE A 39 -12.47 6.39 4.15
N VAL A 40 -13.35 5.60 4.76
CA VAL A 40 -14.41 6.10 5.65
C VAL A 40 -14.25 5.50 7.04
N LYS A 41 -14.36 6.34 8.06
CA LYS A 41 -14.49 5.90 9.45
C LYS A 41 -15.94 5.52 9.72
N ASP A 42 -16.20 4.23 9.88
CA ASP A 42 -17.55 3.69 10.10
C ASP A 42 -17.49 2.47 11.03
N SER A 43 -17.82 2.67 12.31
CA SER A 43 -17.86 1.61 13.30
C SER A 43 -19.09 0.71 13.22
N VAL A 44 -20.12 1.09 12.45
CA VAL A 44 -21.31 0.26 12.25
C VAL A 44 -21.02 -0.79 11.18
N ALA A 45 -20.48 -0.37 10.04
CA ALA A 45 -20.08 -1.27 8.97
C ALA A 45 -18.80 -2.06 9.33
N SER A 46 -17.91 -1.45 10.12
CA SER A 46 -16.60 -2.01 10.49
C SER A 46 -16.34 -1.93 12.00
N PRO A 47 -17.00 -2.76 12.82
CA PRO A 47 -16.91 -2.64 14.28
C PRO A 47 -15.54 -2.99 14.85
N GLN A 48 -14.73 -3.79 14.15
CA GLN A 48 -13.40 -4.20 14.64
C GLN A 48 -12.30 -3.20 14.28
N THR A 49 -12.27 -2.71 13.04
CA THR A 49 -11.21 -1.79 12.59
C THR A 49 -11.63 -0.32 12.71
N GLY A 50 -12.94 -0.05 12.62
CA GLY A 50 -13.50 1.30 12.53
C GLY A 50 -13.40 1.92 11.14
N TRP A 51 -12.88 1.19 10.15
CA TRP A 51 -12.61 1.71 8.81
C TRP A 51 -13.17 0.82 7.70
N VAL A 52 -13.62 1.49 6.64
CA VAL A 52 -13.97 0.89 5.36
C VAL A 52 -13.10 1.54 4.30
N PHE A 53 -12.37 0.71 3.56
CA PHE A 53 -11.59 1.11 2.40
C PHE A 53 -12.35 0.70 1.15
N SER A 54 -12.54 1.63 0.23
CA SER A 54 -13.20 1.40 -1.04
C SER A 54 -12.43 2.10 -2.14
N THR A 55 -12.47 1.55 -3.34
CA THR A 55 -11.78 2.11 -4.49
C THR A 55 -12.74 2.15 -5.67
N LEU A 56 -12.78 3.28 -6.38
CA LEU A 56 -13.36 3.40 -7.70
C LEU A 56 -12.26 3.34 -8.76
N VAL A 57 -12.54 2.72 -9.90
CA VAL A 57 -11.63 2.64 -11.05
C VAL A 57 -12.35 3.03 -12.33
N TYR A 58 -11.61 3.63 -13.26
CA TYR A 58 -12.15 4.02 -14.55
C TYR A 58 -12.36 2.82 -15.48
N ASP A 59 -13.57 2.60 -15.97
CA ASP A 59 -13.83 1.64 -17.05
C ASP A 59 -14.24 2.37 -18.32
N LYS A 60 -13.40 2.29 -19.37
CA LYS A 60 -13.68 2.89 -20.67
C LYS A 60 -15.02 2.42 -21.27
N ASN A 61 -15.45 1.21 -20.93
CA ASN A 61 -16.67 0.58 -21.43
C ASN A 61 -17.89 0.87 -20.54
N ALA A 62 -17.72 1.49 -19.37
CA ALA A 62 -18.84 1.91 -18.54
C ALA A 62 -19.66 3.00 -19.27
N PRO A 63 -21.00 3.01 -19.06
CA PRO A 63 -21.85 4.08 -19.59
C PRO A 63 -21.51 5.41 -18.91
N GLY A 64 -21.56 6.51 -19.64
CA GLY A 64 -21.21 7.82 -19.09
C GLY A 64 -20.72 8.82 -20.12
N LYS A 65 -20.84 10.11 -19.82
CA LYS A 65 -20.40 11.19 -20.70
C LYS A 65 -18.94 11.57 -20.48
N ASP A 66 -18.45 11.45 -19.24
CA ASP A 66 -17.10 11.83 -18.86
C ASP A 66 -16.37 10.75 -18.04
N ALA A 67 -15.17 11.09 -17.54
CA ALA A 67 -14.35 10.16 -16.77
C ALA A 67 -14.96 9.79 -15.41
N TRP A 68 -15.72 10.70 -14.80
CA TRP A 68 -16.36 10.48 -13.50
C TRP A 68 -17.55 9.55 -13.62
N ASP A 69 -18.40 9.73 -14.64
CA ASP A 69 -19.53 8.83 -14.91
C ASP A 69 -19.05 7.38 -15.18
N LYS A 70 -17.81 7.24 -15.65
CA LYS A 70 -17.17 5.96 -15.98
C LYS A 70 -16.38 5.35 -14.83
N MET A 71 -16.40 5.95 -13.64
CA MET A 71 -15.84 5.36 -12.44
C MET A 71 -16.78 4.27 -11.92
N ILE A 72 -16.31 3.03 -11.89
CA ILE A 72 -17.03 1.89 -11.31
C ILE A 72 -16.39 1.49 -9.98
N PRO A 73 -17.15 0.91 -9.03
CA PRO A 73 -16.55 0.32 -7.84
C PRO A 73 -15.62 -0.83 -8.22
N LEU A 74 -14.37 -0.78 -7.77
CA LEU A 74 -13.47 -1.92 -7.76
C LEU A 74 -13.84 -2.86 -6.61
N GLY A 75 -14.09 -2.31 -5.43
CA GLY A 75 -14.44 -3.11 -4.27
C GLY A 75 -14.43 -2.33 -2.95
N ALA A 76 -14.69 -3.05 -1.86
CA ALA A 76 -14.60 -2.55 -0.50
C ALA A 76 -14.01 -3.61 0.45
N THR A 77 -13.24 -3.19 1.44
CA THR A 77 -12.71 -4.04 2.51
C THR A 77 -12.88 -3.33 3.85
N TRP A 78 -13.31 -4.08 4.87
CA TRP A 78 -13.58 -3.54 6.21
C TRP A 78 -13.04 -4.42 7.34
N GLY A 79 -12.39 -5.53 7.01
CA GLY A 79 -11.72 -6.38 7.99
C GLY A 79 -10.56 -7.17 7.42
N GLY A 80 -9.72 -7.66 8.33
CA GLY A 80 -8.50 -8.38 8.03
C GLY A 80 -8.72 -9.86 7.76
N ASN A 81 -9.88 -10.45 8.09
CA ASN A 81 -10.11 -11.91 7.99
C ASN A 81 -8.89 -12.74 8.46
N PRO A 82 -8.42 -12.60 9.72
CA PRO A 82 -7.15 -13.18 10.17
C PRO A 82 -7.11 -14.71 10.17
N ASP A 83 -8.28 -15.37 10.17
CA ASP A 83 -8.40 -16.82 10.16
C ASP A 83 -8.32 -17.43 8.75
N VAL A 84 -8.29 -16.60 7.70
CA VAL A 84 -8.17 -17.05 6.31
C VAL A 84 -6.70 -17.04 5.90
N ILE A 85 -6.10 -18.23 5.86
CA ILE A 85 -4.71 -18.44 5.42
C ILE A 85 -4.72 -19.26 4.13
N ASN A 86 -4.22 -18.68 3.04
CA ASN A 86 -4.07 -19.35 1.75
C ASN A 86 -2.66 -19.15 1.19
N THR A 87 -1.92 -20.25 1.06
CA THR A 87 -0.55 -20.26 0.51
C THR A 87 -0.51 -20.90 -0.88
N ALA A 88 -1.66 -21.14 -1.51
CA ALA A 88 -1.71 -21.63 -2.88
C ALA A 88 -1.17 -20.58 -3.86
N PRO A 89 -0.57 -20.98 -5.00
CA PRO A 89 -0.06 -20.05 -6.00
C PRO A 89 -1.10 -19.01 -6.46
N THR A 90 -2.37 -19.38 -6.54
CA THR A 90 -3.49 -18.49 -6.92
C THR A 90 -3.75 -17.35 -5.93
N ALA A 91 -3.20 -17.42 -4.72
CA ALA A 91 -3.27 -16.36 -3.71
C ALA A 91 -1.99 -15.52 -3.63
N LEU A 92 -0.86 -16.03 -4.13
CA LEU A 92 0.47 -15.45 -3.96
C LEU A 92 0.99 -14.76 -5.22
N THR A 93 0.78 -15.37 -6.39
CA THR A 93 1.35 -14.88 -7.65
C THR A 93 0.30 -14.06 -8.41
N PRO A 94 0.54 -12.76 -8.67
CA PRO A 94 -0.37 -11.94 -9.43
C PRO A 94 -0.51 -12.41 -10.90
N PRO A 95 -1.69 -12.25 -11.53
CA PRO A 95 -2.94 -11.81 -10.91
C PRO A 95 -3.52 -12.92 -10.01
N VAL A 96 -3.88 -12.55 -8.78
CA VAL A 96 -4.46 -13.48 -7.79
C VAL A 96 -5.96 -13.65 -8.01
N THR A 97 -6.52 -14.74 -7.48
CA THR A 97 -7.96 -14.98 -7.48
C THR A 97 -8.59 -14.49 -6.18
N VAL A 98 -9.73 -13.81 -6.26
CA VAL A 98 -10.50 -13.38 -5.09
C VAL A 98 -11.00 -14.59 -4.32
N ASN A 99 -10.54 -14.76 -3.08
CA ASN A 99 -10.99 -15.84 -2.23
C ASN A 99 -12.39 -15.56 -1.66
N PRO A 100 -13.41 -16.40 -1.95
CA PRO A 100 -14.75 -16.21 -1.44
C PRO A 100 -14.88 -16.38 0.08
N LYS A 101 -13.84 -16.87 0.77
CA LYS A 101 -13.80 -16.96 2.24
C LYS A 101 -13.49 -15.63 2.92
N LEU A 102 -13.04 -14.62 2.19
CA LEU A 102 -12.81 -13.28 2.74
C LEU A 102 -14.15 -12.57 2.95
N SER A 103 -14.79 -12.81 4.10
CA SER A 103 -16.13 -12.29 4.38
C SER A 103 -16.19 -10.77 4.58
N GLU A 104 -15.05 -10.12 4.78
CA GLU A 104 -14.94 -8.67 5.02
C GLU A 104 -14.23 -7.94 3.87
N ASN A 105 -14.27 -8.54 2.68
CA ASN A 105 -13.67 -8.06 1.45
C ASN A 105 -14.57 -8.42 0.26
N TRP A 106 -14.90 -7.43 -0.55
CA TRP A 106 -15.66 -7.61 -1.77
C TRP A 106 -14.95 -6.93 -2.93
N VAL A 107 -14.82 -7.66 -4.04
CA VAL A 107 -14.27 -7.16 -5.30
C VAL A 107 -15.34 -7.33 -6.37
N ASN A 108 -15.59 -6.28 -7.14
CA ASN A 108 -16.55 -6.27 -8.22
C ASN A 108 -16.10 -7.22 -9.35
N PRO A 109 -16.85 -8.29 -9.66
CA PRO A 109 -16.48 -9.25 -10.70
C PRO A 109 -16.53 -8.68 -12.12
N LYS A 110 -17.09 -7.48 -12.30
CA LYS A 110 -17.12 -6.76 -13.58
C LYS A 110 -15.99 -5.74 -13.72
N SER A 111 -15.04 -5.72 -12.79
CA SER A 111 -13.89 -4.81 -12.88
C SER A 111 -13.04 -5.09 -14.12
N PRO A 112 -12.49 -4.06 -14.77
CA PRO A 112 -11.58 -4.25 -15.89
C PRO A 112 -10.32 -4.98 -15.43
N VAL A 113 -9.71 -5.77 -16.32
CA VAL A 113 -8.56 -6.65 -16.00
C VAL A 113 -7.41 -5.90 -15.32
N TYR A 114 -7.12 -4.67 -15.77
CA TYR A 114 -6.04 -3.86 -15.20
C TYR A 114 -6.29 -3.49 -13.72
N ALA A 115 -7.55 -3.38 -13.31
CA ALA A 115 -7.90 -2.99 -11.94
C ALA A 115 -7.76 -4.14 -10.95
N VAL A 116 -7.77 -5.39 -11.43
CA VAL A 116 -7.62 -6.59 -10.60
C VAL A 116 -6.24 -7.24 -10.71
N SER A 117 -5.36 -6.74 -11.57
CA SER A 117 -4.03 -7.34 -11.76
C SER A 117 -3.08 -7.15 -10.58
N THR A 118 -3.39 -6.19 -9.70
CA THR A 118 -2.56 -5.84 -8.53
C THR A 118 -3.32 -6.00 -7.22
N LEU A 119 -4.33 -6.89 -7.18
CA LEU A 119 -4.98 -7.25 -5.92
C LEU A 119 -3.93 -7.80 -4.92
N GLY A 120 -4.14 -7.48 -3.64
CA GLY A 120 -3.32 -7.99 -2.55
C GLY A 120 -3.51 -9.48 -2.35
N TRP A 121 -2.72 -10.05 -1.44
CA TRP A 121 -2.71 -11.48 -1.12
C TRP A 121 -4.12 -12.06 -1.00
N ASP A 122 -4.35 -13.18 -1.70
CA ASP A 122 -5.62 -13.92 -1.71
C ASP A 122 -6.82 -13.13 -2.29
N GLY A 123 -6.52 -12.07 -3.05
CA GLY A 123 -7.50 -11.18 -3.70
C GLY A 123 -8.10 -10.13 -2.78
N ARG A 124 -7.37 -9.75 -1.72
CA ARG A 124 -7.71 -8.60 -0.88
C ARG A 124 -7.65 -7.32 -1.69
N LEU A 125 -8.60 -6.41 -1.42
CA LEU A 125 -8.75 -5.18 -2.17
C LEU A 125 -7.46 -4.34 -2.15
N SER A 126 -7.07 -3.93 -3.35
CA SER A 126 -6.09 -2.87 -3.62
C SER A 126 -6.40 -2.27 -4.97
N GLY A 127 -6.23 -0.96 -5.07
CA GLY A 127 -6.31 -0.25 -6.33
C GLY A 127 -5.15 -0.62 -7.27
N PRO A 128 -5.33 -0.41 -8.58
CA PRO A 128 -4.29 -0.63 -9.58
C PRO A 128 -3.00 0.18 -9.37
N ASN A 129 -3.07 1.31 -8.66
CA ASN A 129 -1.90 2.14 -8.33
C ASN A 129 -1.31 1.85 -6.93
N ASP A 130 -1.88 0.90 -6.19
CA ASP A 130 -1.46 0.61 -4.82
C ASP A 130 -0.26 -0.35 -4.80
N GLY A 131 0.57 -0.24 -3.76
CA GLY A 131 1.77 -1.07 -3.56
C GLY A 131 1.49 -2.50 -3.07
N ALA A 132 0.39 -3.13 -3.49
CA ALA A 132 -0.04 -4.42 -2.99
C ALA A 132 0.71 -5.61 -3.61
N VAL A 133 1.39 -5.41 -4.73
CA VAL A 133 2.29 -6.39 -5.36
C VAL A 133 3.73 -5.92 -5.23
N VAL A 134 4.60 -6.80 -4.74
CA VAL A 134 6.04 -6.54 -4.62
C VAL A 134 6.77 -7.27 -5.73
N THR A 135 7.41 -6.52 -6.62
CA THR A 135 8.17 -7.07 -7.75
C THR A 135 9.54 -6.37 -7.84
N PRO A 136 10.66 -7.10 -7.80
CA PRO A 136 10.80 -8.50 -7.40
C PRO A 136 10.75 -8.68 -5.85
N ALA A 137 10.47 -9.89 -5.38
CA ALA A 137 10.41 -10.21 -3.95
C ALA A 137 11.14 -11.52 -3.58
N TRP A 138 11.70 -11.56 -2.38
CA TRP A 138 12.09 -12.79 -1.69
C TRP A 138 11.09 -13.07 -0.57
N ALA A 139 10.65 -14.32 -0.41
CA ALA A 139 9.98 -14.74 0.81
C ALA A 139 10.48 -16.13 1.22
N ALA A 140 10.97 -16.24 2.46
CA ALA A 140 11.79 -17.37 2.89
C ALA A 140 12.93 -17.64 1.86
N SER A 141 13.02 -18.85 1.33
CA SER A 141 13.99 -19.25 0.30
C SER A 141 13.45 -19.17 -1.13
N HIS A 142 12.28 -18.58 -1.34
CA HIS A 142 11.66 -18.49 -2.67
C HIS A 142 11.78 -17.08 -3.25
N TYR A 143 12.20 -17.01 -4.51
CA TYR A 143 12.30 -15.78 -5.28
C TYR A 143 11.09 -15.63 -6.21
N TYR A 144 10.41 -14.49 -6.13
CA TYR A 144 9.24 -14.13 -6.94
C TYR A 144 9.64 -13.06 -7.98
N PRO A 145 10.15 -13.44 -9.16
CA PRO A 145 10.57 -12.48 -10.19
C PRO A 145 9.40 -11.72 -10.81
N ALA A 146 8.24 -12.35 -10.94
CA ALA A 146 7.03 -11.75 -11.51
C ALA A 146 6.16 -11.03 -10.46
N GLY A 147 6.57 -11.07 -9.19
CA GLY A 147 5.90 -10.38 -8.09
C GLY A 147 5.24 -11.32 -7.08
N LEU A 148 5.10 -10.80 -5.87
CA LEU A 148 4.39 -11.42 -4.75
C LEU A 148 3.25 -10.50 -4.30
N ALA A 149 2.03 -11.00 -4.36
CA ALA A 149 0.87 -10.34 -3.77
C ALA A 149 1.03 -10.27 -2.25
N SER A 150 0.83 -9.08 -1.69
CA SER A 150 1.17 -8.76 -0.30
C SER A 150 0.00 -8.08 0.41
N ALA A 151 0.21 -6.94 1.08
CA ALA A 151 -0.86 -6.24 1.78
C ALA A 151 -1.74 -5.43 0.82
N GLY A 152 -3.05 -5.66 0.85
CA GLY A 152 -4.05 -4.77 0.24
C GLY A 152 -4.22 -3.46 1.05
N CYS A 153 -5.20 -2.63 0.69
CA CYS A 153 -5.38 -1.30 1.30
C CYS A 153 -5.40 -1.35 2.83
N LEU A 154 -6.28 -2.18 3.40
CA LEU A 154 -6.46 -2.27 4.85
C LEU A 154 -5.18 -2.75 5.55
N GLY A 155 -4.51 -3.79 5.01
CA GLY A 155 -3.31 -4.35 5.63
C GLY A 155 -2.14 -3.36 5.63
N CYS A 156 -1.96 -2.64 4.52
CA CYS A 156 -0.94 -1.61 4.35
C CYS A 156 -1.18 -0.43 5.32
N HIS A 157 -2.41 0.08 5.35
CA HIS A 157 -2.79 1.19 6.22
C HIS A 157 -2.84 0.83 7.70
N SER A 158 -3.00 -0.46 8.04
CA SER A 158 -3.00 -0.92 9.42
C SER A 158 -1.67 -0.71 10.15
N SER A 159 -0.59 -0.39 9.42
CA SER A 159 0.73 -0.09 9.98
C SER A 159 0.94 1.40 10.27
N ALA A 160 -0.08 2.25 10.14
CA ALA A 160 0.04 3.69 10.36
C ALA A 160 0.25 4.02 11.84
N GLN A 161 1.48 4.41 12.17
CA GLN A 161 1.91 4.70 13.54
C GLN A 161 3.14 5.62 13.56
N TYR A 162 3.42 6.19 14.73
CA TYR A 162 4.62 6.95 14.97
C TYR A 162 5.28 6.61 16.33
N PRO A 163 6.60 6.34 16.37
CA PRO A 163 7.48 6.13 15.22
C PRO A 163 7.12 4.86 14.45
N MET A 164 7.58 4.78 13.19
CA MET A 164 7.33 3.64 12.31
C MET A 164 8.22 2.44 12.72
N THR A 165 7.70 1.57 13.58
CA THR A 165 8.40 0.37 14.08
C THR A 165 8.01 -0.91 13.34
N SER A 166 7.06 -0.83 12.41
CA SER A 166 6.75 -1.86 11.42
C SER A 166 6.75 -1.27 10.01
N PHE A 167 7.13 -2.08 9.02
CA PHE A 167 7.00 -1.70 7.63
C PHE A 167 5.54 -1.78 7.14
N LEU A 168 5.22 -1.07 6.05
CA LEU A 168 3.87 -1.05 5.47
C LEU A 168 3.49 -2.36 4.77
N LEU A 169 4.48 -3.14 4.36
CA LEU A 169 4.28 -4.46 3.78
C LEU A 169 4.84 -5.54 4.70
N PRO A 170 4.42 -6.81 4.52
CA PRO A 170 4.89 -7.94 5.33
C PRO A 170 6.38 -8.25 5.17
N THR A 171 7.27 -7.42 5.71
CA THR A 171 8.73 -7.63 5.65
C THR A 171 9.24 -8.34 6.89
N SER A 172 10.38 -9.01 6.74
CA SER A 172 11.02 -9.75 7.84
C SER A 172 11.71 -8.86 8.86
N SER A 173 11.90 -7.57 8.55
CA SER A 173 12.58 -6.59 9.39
C SER A 173 12.05 -5.18 9.20
N GLN A 174 12.35 -4.32 10.16
CA GLN A 174 12.22 -2.86 10.08
C GLN A 174 13.55 -2.21 10.50
N PRO A 175 14.25 -1.46 9.62
CA PRO A 175 13.90 -1.17 8.23
C PRO A 175 13.89 -2.44 7.35
N PRO A 176 13.12 -2.44 6.25
CA PRO A 176 13.05 -3.59 5.36
C PRO A 176 14.40 -3.83 4.67
N GLN A 177 14.77 -5.10 4.53
CA GLN A 177 15.96 -5.51 3.77
C GLN A 177 15.62 -5.81 2.32
N THR A 178 16.65 -5.75 1.47
CA THR A 178 16.63 -6.24 0.10
C THR A 178 17.77 -7.24 -0.10
N ILE A 179 17.56 -8.26 -0.94
CA ILE A 179 18.59 -9.23 -1.33
C ILE A 179 18.64 -9.26 -2.85
N ASP A 180 19.85 -9.42 -3.40
CA ASP A 180 20.05 -9.53 -4.83
C ASP A 180 19.27 -10.73 -5.41
N PRO A 181 18.74 -10.61 -6.63
CA PRO A 181 18.10 -11.74 -7.29
C PRO A 181 19.10 -12.88 -7.55
N PRO A 182 18.63 -14.14 -7.67
CA PRO A 182 19.50 -15.25 -8.07
C PRO A 182 20.22 -14.92 -9.38
N LEU A 183 21.49 -15.32 -9.51
CA LEU A 183 22.37 -15.09 -10.66
C LEU A 183 21.78 -15.63 -11.97
N SER A 184 20.83 -14.90 -12.55
CA SER A 184 20.17 -15.18 -13.82
C SER A 184 19.82 -13.88 -14.55
N GLY A 185 20.76 -12.93 -14.54
CA GLY A 185 21.06 -12.10 -15.71
C GLY A 185 20.00 -11.14 -16.27
N SER A 186 18.86 -10.88 -15.64
CA SER A 186 17.86 -9.98 -16.26
C SER A 186 17.17 -8.95 -15.37
N ASP A 187 17.41 -8.93 -14.06
CA ASP A 187 16.80 -7.91 -13.19
C ASP A 187 17.88 -7.25 -12.29
N PRO A 188 18.23 -5.97 -12.50
CA PRO A 188 19.25 -5.28 -11.71
C PRO A 188 18.73 -4.80 -10.34
N ASP A 189 17.43 -4.92 -10.06
CA ASP A 189 16.83 -4.35 -8.86
C ASP A 189 16.85 -5.33 -7.67
N ALA A 190 17.34 -4.85 -6.53
CA ALA A 190 17.38 -5.64 -5.30
C ALA A 190 15.95 -5.97 -4.83
N ALA A 191 15.68 -7.26 -4.60
CA ALA A 191 14.35 -7.75 -4.26
C ALA A 191 14.05 -7.57 -2.77
N LEU A 192 12.85 -7.07 -2.46
CA LEU A 192 12.42 -6.83 -1.08
C LEU A 192 12.26 -8.17 -0.33
N VAL A 193 12.78 -8.24 0.90
CA VAL A 193 12.67 -9.45 1.73
C VAL A 193 11.38 -9.41 2.56
N MET A 194 10.47 -10.27 2.15
CA MET A 194 9.16 -10.45 2.75
C MET A 194 9.19 -11.56 3.80
N ALA A 195 8.30 -11.47 4.78
CA ALA A 195 7.95 -12.57 5.66
C ALA A 195 7.37 -13.72 4.84
N GLU A 196 7.51 -14.96 5.32
CA GLU A 196 6.94 -16.13 4.65
C GLU A 196 5.40 -16.01 4.59
N PRO A 197 4.76 -16.13 3.41
CA PRO A 197 3.31 -16.01 3.28
C PRO A 197 2.56 -16.98 4.19
N GLY A 198 1.55 -16.48 4.90
CA GLY A 198 0.78 -17.25 5.88
C GLY A 198 1.49 -17.52 7.22
N SER A 199 2.76 -17.14 7.37
CA SER A 199 3.45 -17.23 8.67
C SER A 199 2.84 -16.29 9.71
N LYS A 200 3.12 -16.53 10.99
CA LYS A 200 2.67 -15.64 12.09
C LYS A 200 3.12 -14.18 11.87
N LEU A 201 4.33 -13.95 11.36
CA LEU A 201 4.81 -12.61 11.08
C LEU A 201 4.00 -11.99 9.93
N TRP A 202 3.83 -12.70 8.81
CA TRP A 202 3.02 -12.26 7.67
C TRP A 202 1.59 -11.89 8.09
N MET A 203 0.97 -12.74 8.90
CA MET A 203 -0.38 -12.54 9.39
C MET A 203 -0.53 -11.29 10.27
N SER A 204 0.57 -10.68 10.74
CA SER A 204 0.52 -9.40 11.46
C SER A 204 -0.15 -8.30 10.64
N TRP A 205 -0.06 -8.30 9.30
CA TRP A 205 -0.69 -7.29 8.43
C TRP A 205 -2.17 -7.57 8.11
N PHE A 206 -2.70 -8.74 8.47
CA PHE A 206 -4.05 -9.17 8.11
C PHE A 206 -4.95 -9.33 9.34
N GLN A 207 -4.66 -8.56 10.39
CA GLN A 207 -5.46 -8.51 11.61
C GLN A 207 -6.54 -7.43 11.49
N SER A 208 -7.73 -7.69 12.00
CA SER A 208 -8.77 -6.67 12.21
C SER A 208 -8.48 -5.89 13.49
N ARG A 209 -7.43 -5.06 13.47
CA ARG A 209 -7.05 -4.20 14.60
C ARG A 209 -7.88 -2.92 14.62
N ASP A 210 -8.33 -2.52 15.81
CA ASP A 210 -8.87 -1.18 16.05
C ASP A 210 -7.83 -0.14 15.64
N GLY A 211 -8.26 0.91 14.92
CA GLY A 211 -7.35 1.91 14.38
C GLY A 211 -6.55 2.70 15.41
N LYS A 212 -6.90 2.65 16.70
CA LYS A 212 -6.12 3.27 17.79
C LYS A 212 -5.02 2.35 18.32
N THR A 213 -4.92 1.12 17.81
CA THR A 213 -3.93 0.13 18.23
C THR A 213 -2.75 0.11 17.26
N PRO A 214 -1.52 0.45 17.71
CA PRO A 214 -0.34 0.38 16.85
C PRO A 214 -0.05 -1.07 16.46
N MET A 215 0.44 -1.28 15.25
CA MET A 215 0.79 -2.61 14.75
C MET A 215 2.14 -3.09 15.30
N GLY A 216 3.14 -2.21 15.28
CA GLY A 216 4.52 -2.55 15.51
C GLY A 216 4.90 -2.69 16.97
N PRO A 217 6.05 -3.33 17.24
CA PRO A 217 6.55 -3.52 18.59
C PRO A 217 6.93 -2.18 19.22
N ASP A 218 7.22 -2.24 20.52
CA ASP A 218 7.84 -1.15 21.26
C ASP A 218 9.12 -0.67 20.56
N THR A 219 9.40 0.62 20.69
CA THR A 219 10.65 1.23 20.24
C THR A 219 11.85 0.65 20.98
N SER A 220 13.07 0.90 20.49
CA SER A 220 14.31 0.54 21.19
C SER A 220 14.43 1.13 22.60
N ALA A 221 13.70 2.22 22.88
CA ALA A 221 13.60 2.85 24.20
C ALA A 221 12.47 2.25 25.08
N GLY A 222 11.78 1.20 24.62
CA GLY A 222 10.67 0.55 25.34
C GLY A 222 9.34 1.30 25.28
N ALA A 223 9.24 2.39 24.52
CA ALA A 223 7.99 3.13 24.36
C ALA A 223 7.11 2.52 23.26
N LYS A 224 5.81 2.39 23.52
CA LYS A 224 4.81 1.98 22.53
C LYS A 224 4.67 3.04 21.43
N PRO A 225 4.65 2.63 20.15
CA PRO A 225 4.26 3.54 19.07
C PRO A 225 2.85 4.07 19.29
N VAL A 226 2.60 5.29 18.81
CA VAL A 226 1.27 5.88 18.78
C VAL A 226 0.63 5.53 17.43
N ALA A 227 -0.53 4.89 17.45
CA ALA A 227 -1.30 4.68 16.23
C ALA A 227 -1.77 6.02 15.66
N LEU A 228 -1.71 6.20 14.34
CA LEU A 228 -2.17 7.42 13.67
C LEU A 228 -3.53 7.21 13.01
N ASP A 229 -4.32 6.30 13.59
CA ASP A 229 -5.41 5.65 12.87
C ASP A 229 -4.88 4.97 11.60
N TYR A 230 -5.74 4.42 10.74
CA TYR A 230 -5.29 3.91 9.44
C TYR A 230 -4.81 5.03 8.46
N ASP A 231 -4.53 6.24 8.95
CA ASP A 231 -4.05 7.39 8.16
C ASP A 231 -2.52 7.42 8.04
N MET A 232 -2.04 7.00 6.86
CA MET A 232 -0.62 7.04 6.51
C MET A 232 -0.13 8.45 6.14
N VAL A 233 -1.00 9.38 5.73
CA VAL A 233 -0.56 10.72 5.27
C VAL A 233 0.15 11.45 6.40
N THR A 234 -0.42 11.38 7.60
CA THR A 234 0.17 11.97 8.80
C THR A 234 1.56 11.37 9.09
N ALA A 235 1.68 10.04 9.03
CA ALA A 235 2.93 9.33 9.33
C ALA A 235 4.08 9.70 8.39
N PHE A 236 3.84 9.64 7.07
CA PHE A 236 4.90 9.74 6.07
C PHE A 236 5.20 11.17 5.63
N LYS A 237 4.18 12.03 5.54
CA LYS A 237 4.32 13.36 4.94
C LYS A 237 4.36 14.44 6.01
N ALA A 238 3.42 14.43 6.94
CA ALA A 238 3.28 15.53 7.89
C ALA A 238 4.38 15.54 8.96
N ILE A 239 4.70 14.39 9.56
CA ILE A 239 5.62 14.35 10.71
C ILE A 239 7.05 14.76 10.35
N PRO A 240 7.71 14.19 9.32
CA PRO A 240 9.07 14.60 8.98
C PRO A 240 9.14 16.09 8.60
N MET A 241 8.15 16.59 7.87
CA MET A 241 8.07 18.01 7.49
C MET A 241 7.92 18.91 8.72
N TRP A 242 7.05 18.54 9.66
CA TRP A 242 6.89 19.28 10.92
C TRP A 242 8.18 19.28 11.74
N GLN A 243 8.86 18.15 11.87
CA GLN A 243 10.15 18.06 12.59
C GLN A 243 11.22 18.95 11.97
N GLN A 244 11.33 18.94 10.64
CA GLN A 244 12.25 19.82 9.91
C GLN A 244 11.92 21.30 10.15
N ALA A 245 10.63 21.68 10.11
CA ALA A 245 10.19 23.04 10.39
C ALA A 245 10.55 23.47 11.82
N LYS A 246 10.28 22.65 12.84
CA LYS A 246 10.63 22.93 14.24
C LYS A 246 12.14 23.07 14.45
N ALA A 247 12.95 22.23 13.78
CA ALA A 247 14.40 22.33 13.86
C ALA A 247 14.93 23.63 13.22
N ALA A 248 14.31 24.10 12.13
CA ALA A 248 14.64 25.38 11.51
C ALA A 248 14.27 26.56 12.39
N GLU A 249 13.09 26.55 13.02
CA GLU A 249 12.66 27.58 13.98
C GLU A 249 13.63 27.70 15.17
N ALA A 250 14.03 26.58 15.77
CA ALA A 250 14.95 26.56 16.90
C ALA A 250 16.32 27.15 16.54
N LYS A 251 16.84 26.86 15.33
CA LYS A 251 18.08 27.46 14.82
C LYS A 251 17.96 28.96 14.59
N ASN A 252 16.79 29.43 14.15
CA ASN A 252 16.54 30.84 13.91
C ASN A 252 16.36 31.63 15.21
N ALA A 253 15.80 31.03 16.26
CA ALA A 253 15.67 31.64 17.58
C ALA A 253 16.99 31.78 18.35
N GLN A 254 18.07 31.18 17.86
CA GLN A 254 19.44 31.25 18.42
C GLN A 254 20.33 32.28 17.70
N LYS A 255 19.79 32.99 16.71
CA LYS A 255 20.46 34.09 16.00
C LYS A 255 19.86 35.42 16.41
#